data_AF-A0A1L9NER1-F1
#
_entry.id   AF-A0A1L9NER1-F1
#
_cell.length_a   1.000
_cell.length_b   1.000
_cell.length_c   1.000
_cell.angle_alpha   90.00
_cell.angle_beta   90.00
_cell.angle_gamma   90.00
#
_symmetry.space_group_name_H-M   'P 1'
#
loop_
_entity.id
_entity.type
_entity.pdbx_description
1 polymer ?
#
loop_
_entity_poly.entity_id
_entity_poly.type
_entity_poly.pdbx_seq_one_letter_code
_entity_poly.pdbx_strand_id
1 'polypeptide(L)'
;MGNDGGSIPTRRELVREAARNPSTAQVKEAQREQQEHSWTTCPISHNQLMRPIVSDCVGNLYNKDAILRFLLPGDETDGISSKADCEEILCGRVKGLRDVVELKFEVDTEREAHPASGKQDKREGWICPVTAKRLGPNVKSVYLVPCGHVFSEEAIRQLKGDKCLQCDEPYTADNVIPILPTKEADKQQLIERGHKLAEQGLTHSLKKAPGSKKRKKNAANGDATDAGKKSKPAEKSSSATASRSNTSTPTPGGSSGIKNAATALLTQRVLEEENEKKKRRKMLGTSDNISSLFTKESKDAHAKNTDFMTRGFSLPAAARK
;
A
#
# COMPACT_ATOMS: atom_id res chain seq x y z
N MET A 1 68.86 5.38 26.81
CA MET A 1 67.49 5.01 26.41
C MET A 1 67.28 5.51 25.00
N GLY A 2 67.38 4.63 24.01
CA GLY A 2 67.23 4.99 22.60
C GLY A 2 66.90 3.74 21.82
N ASN A 3 65.61 3.40 21.78
CA ASN A 3 65.09 2.28 21.03
C ASN A 3 64.03 2.83 20.07
N ASP A 4 64.50 3.50 19.02
CA ASP A 4 63.67 3.89 17.89
C ASP A 4 64.05 2.98 16.71
N GLY A 5 63.56 1.75 16.79
CA GLY A 5 63.71 0.74 15.76
C GLY A 5 62.77 1.07 14.62
N GLY A 6 63.27 1.75 13.60
CA GLY A 6 62.54 2.02 12.37
C GLY A 6 61.95 0.72 11.80
N SER A 7 60.63 0.65 11.74
CA SER A 7 59.91 -0.44 11.09
C SER A 7 60.25 -0.46 9.60
N ILE A 8 60.99 -1.47 9.15
CA ILE A 8 61.29 -1.68 7.73
C ILE A 8 59.98 -2.07 7.04
N PRO A 9 59.45 -1.27 6.09
CA PRO A 9 58.20 -1.59 5.41
C PRO A 9 58.33 -2.93 4.68
N THR A 10 57.38 -3.83 4.91
CA THR A 10 57.43 -5.15 4.27
C THR A 10 57.09 -5.04 2.78
N ARG A 11 57.54 -6.01 1.96
CA ARG A 11 57.29 -6.02 0.50
C ARG A 11 55.80 -5.89 0.13
N ARG A 12 54.90 -6.33 1.02
CA ARG A 12 53.45 -6.24 0.88
C ARG A 12 52.91 -4.81 1.00
N GLU A 13 53.64 -3.94 1.70
CA GLU A 13 53.33 -2.51 1.83
C GLU A 13 53.95 -1.69 0.69
N LEU A 14 55.12 -2.12 0.19
CA LEU A 14 55.81 -1.49 -0.94
C LEU A 14 55.23 -1.86 -2.30
N VAL A 15 54.66 -3.05 -2.45
CA VAL A 15 54.00 -3.49 -3.68
C VAL A 15 52.50 -3.39 -3.46
N ARG A 16 51.89 -2.33 -4.00
CA ARG A 16 50.45 -2.19 -4.14
C ARG A 16 49.98 -3.34 -5.05
N GLU A 17 49.56 -4.45 -4.45
CA GLU A 17 48.96 -5.56 -5.19
C GLU A 17 47.81 -4.97 -6.01
N ALA A 18 47.93 -5.04 -7.34
CA ALA A 18 46.92 -4.52 -8.24
C ALA A 18 45.59 -5.13 -7.83
N ALA A 19 44.59 -4.28 -7.54
CA ALA A 19 43.29 -4.72 -7.05
C ALA A 19 42.79 -5.86 -7.94
N ARG A 20 42.75 -7.07 -7.37
CA ARG A 20 42.40 -8.27 -8.11
C ARG A 20 40.95 -8.10 -8.56
N ASN A 21 40.72 -8.13 -9.87
CA ASN A 21 39.36 -8.11 -10.40
C ASN A 21 38.56 -9.23 -9.71
N PRO A 22 37.39 -8.92 -9.13
CA PRO A 22 36.61 -9.91 -8.40
C PRO A 22 36.25 -11.05 -9.33
N SER A 23 36.32 -12.27 -8.81
CA SER A 23 35.90 -13.46 -9.55
C SER A 23 34.41 -13.38 -9.89
N THR A 24 33.99 -14.07 -10.95
CA THR A 24 32.58 -14.14 -11.35
C THR A 24 31.66 -14.68 -10.23
N ALA A 25 32.19 -15.55 -9.37
CA ALA A 25 31.49 -16.04 -8.18
C ALA A 25 31.27 -14.91 -7.15
N GLN A 26 32.32 -14.13 -6.85
CA GLN A 26 32.24 -12.99 -5.92
C GLN A 26 31.28 -11.91 -6.42
N VAL A 27 31.26 -11.63 -7.72
CA VAL A 27 30.31 -10.66 -8.31
C VAL A 27 28.86 -11.14 -8.16
N LYS A 28 28.58 -12.42 -8.41
CA LYS A 28 27.23 -12.98 -8.26
C LYS A 28 26.77 -13.01 -6.80
N GLU A 29 27.69 -13.27 -5.88
CA GLU A 29 27.43 -13.24 -4.45
C GLU A 29 27.10 -11.82 -3.97
N ALA A 30 27.92 -10.83 -4.31
CA ALA A 30 27.64 -9.43 -3.99
C ALA A 30 26.30 -8.95 -4.58
N GLN A 31 25.97 -9.40 -5.80
CA GLN A 31 24.67 -9.09 -6.41
C GLN A 31 23.50 -9.71 -5.63
N ARG A 32 23.65 -10.95 -5.14
CA ARG A 32 22.62 -11.64 -4.34
C ARG A 32 22.42 -10.92 -3.00
N GLU A 33 23.50 -10.56 -2.32
CA GLU A 33 23.46 -9.79 -1.07
C GLU A 33 22.80 -8.42 -1.28
N GLN A 34 23.16 -7.71 -2.35
CA GLN A 34 22.53 -6.44 -2.69
C GLN A 34 21.02 -6.59 -2.95
N GLN A 35 20.61 -7.68 -3.61
CA GLN A 35 19.19 -7.97 -3.85
C GLN A 35 18.46 -8.28 -2.53
N GLU A 36 19.03 -9.11 -1.68
CA GLU A 36 18.50 -9.41 -0.34
C GLU A 36 18.33 -8.13 0.49
N HIS A 37 19.34 -7.25 0.47
CA HIS A 37 19.29 -5.95 1.14
C HIS A 37 18.20 -5.05 0.53
N SER A 38 18.10 -4.97 -0.79
CA SER A 38 17.11 -4.13 -1.47
C SER A 38 15.67 -4.60 -1.22
N TRP A 39 15.46 -5.91 -1.06
CA TRP A 39 14.17 -6.50 -0.70
C TRP A 39 13.80 -6.33 0.76
N THR A 40 14.75 -5.94 1.63
CA THR A 40 14.57 -5.82 3.08
C THR A 40 14.66 -4.38 3.57
N THR A 41 15.43 -3.50 2.93
CA THR A 41 15.80 -2.21 3.49
C THR A 41 15.42 -1.08 2.54
N CYS A 42 14.82 -0.03 3.09
CA CYS A 42 14.54 1.19 2.33
C CYS A 42 15.84 1.96 2.12
N PRO A 43 16.22 2.30 0.87
CA PRO A 43 17.50 2.94 0.59
C PRO A 43 17.59 4.39 1.11
N ILE A 44 16.45 5.06 1.32
CA ILE A 44 16.39 6.46 1.78
C ILE A 44 16.41 6.57 3.31
N SER A 45 15.76 5.63 4.00
CA SER A 45 15.63 5.69 5.46
C SER A 45 16.55 4.72 6.19
N HIS A 46 17.18 3.78 5.46
CA HIS A 46 17.93 2.65 6.01
C HIS A 46 17.14 1.77 7.01
N ASN A 47 15.82 1.95 7.07
CA ASN A 47 14.92 1.17 7.88
C ASN A 47 14.40 -0.04 7.11
N GLN A 48 13.95 -1.05 7.85
CA GLN A 48 13.27 -2.22 7.30
C GLN A 48 12.06 -1.80 6.44
N LEU A 49 11.90 -2.41 5.27
CA LEU A 49 10.74 -2.24 4.41
C LEU A 49 9.50 -2.76 5.13
N MET A 50 8.53 -1.87 5.35
CA MET A 50 7.25 -2.15 6.01
C MET A 50 6.11 -1.51 5.22
N ARG A 51 4.97 -2.20 5.14
CA ARG A 51 3.78 -1.65 4.46
C ARG A 51 3.29 -0.40 5.19
N PRO A 52 2.88 0.66 4.48
CA PRO A 52 2.77 0.77 3.02
C PRO A 52 4.11 1.00 2.31
N ILE A 53 4.40 0.15 1.31
CA ILE A 53 5.60 0.23 0.45
C ILE A 53 5.20 0.89 -0.87
N VAL A 54 6.07 1.75 -1.39
CA VAL A 54 5.89 2.41 -2.69
C VAL A 54 7.04 2.10 -3.62
N SER A 55 6.78 2.18 -4.93
CA SER A 55 7.80 1.99 -5.96
C SER A 55 7.88 3.14 -6.95
N ASP A 56 9.10 3.48 -7.36
CA ASP A 56 9.39 4.47 -8.41
C ASP A 56 9.27 3.86 -9.83
N CYS A 57 9.51 4.68 -10.85
CA CYS A 57 9.40 4.24 -12.24
C CYS A 57 10.39 3.14 -12.66
N VAL A 58 11.47 2.93 -11.90
CA VAL A 58 12.52 1.94 -12.16
C VAL A 58 12.32 0.66 -11.33
N GLY A 59 11.28 0.61 -10.49
CA GLY A 59 10.96 -0.57 -9.71
C GLY A 59 11.70 -0.68 -8.39
N ASN A 60 12.33 0.40 -7.91
CA ASN A 60 12.93 0.45 -6.57
C ASN A 60 11.83 0.50 -5.50
N LEU A 61 12.14 0.00 -4.30
CA LEU A 61 11.19 -0.08 -3.19
C LEU A 61 11.55 0.94 -2.10
N TYR A 62 10.56 1.63 -1.60
CA TYR A 62 10.71 2.61 -0.52
C TYR A 62 9.56 2.49 0.47
N ASN A 63 9.80 2.85 1.73
CA ASN A 63 8.70 3.06 2.65
C ASN A 63 7.98 4.37 2.30
N LYS A 64 6.65 4.37 2.33
CA LYS A 64 5.86 5.54 1.95
C LYS A 64 6.14 6.75 2.85
N ASP A 65 6.40 6.51 4.14
CA ASP A 65 6.77 7.53 5.11
C ASP A 65 8.12 8.19 4.78
N ALA A 66 9.11 7.43 4.32
CA ALA A 66 10.40 7.95 3.88
C ALA A 66 10.27 8.88 2.66
N ILE A 67 9.47 8.48 1.66
CA ILE A 67 9.18 9.32 0.49
C ILE A 67 8.41 10.58 0.89
N LEU A 68 7.45 10.47 1.82
CA LEU A 68 6.72 11.64 2.32
C LEU A 68 7.65 12.62 3.02
N ARG A 69 8.55 12.14 3.90
CA ARG A 69 9.55 13.00 4.55
C ARG A 69 10.45 13.70 3.53
N PHE A 70 10.93 12.97 2.52
CA PHE A 70 11.75 13.56 1.44
C PHE A 70 11.02 14.67 0.66
N LEU A 71 9.72 14.51 0.41
CA LEU A 71 8.92 15.49 -0.33
C LEU A 71 8.52 16.72 0.49
N LEU A 72 8.66 16.69 1.82
CA LEU A 72 8.34 17.83 2.67
C LEU A 72 9.43 18.90 2.57
N PRO A 73 9.06 20.19 2.56
CA PRO A 73 10.02 21.28 2.58
C PRO A 73 10.65 21.42 3.99
N GLY A 74 11.94 21.11 4.09
CA GLY A 74 12.78 21.27 5.28
C GLY A 74 14.17 20.67 5.05
N ASP A 75 15.21 21.19 5.70
CA ASP A 75 16.59 20.65 5.60
C ASP A 75 16.83 19.47 6.55
N GLU A 76 16.12 19.44 7.68
CA GLU A 76 16.23 18.39 8.68
C GLU A 76 14.99 17.51 8.63
N THR A 77 15.12 16.31 8.06
CA THR A 77 14.04 15.31 8.04
C THR A 77 14.47 14.10 8.85
N ASP A 78 14.16 14.15 10.14
CA ASP A 78 14.47 13.06 11.08
C ASP A 78 14.00 11.70 10.53
N GLY A 79 14.93 10.74 10.47
CA GLY A 79 14.64 9.36 10.05
C GLY A 79 14.79 9.08 8.56
N ILE A 80 15.35 10.01 7.77
CA ILE A 80 15.90 9.73 6.43
C ILE A 80 17.31 10.29 6.28
N SER A 81 18.03 9.82 5.27
CA SER A 81 19.36 10.33 4.89
C SER A 81 19.29 11.79 4.47
N SER A 82 20.46 12.43 4.32
CA SER A 82 20.50 13.84 3.91
C SER A 82 19.77 14.03 2.57
N LYS A 83 19.23 15.23 2.35
CA LYS A 83 18.49 15.52 1.12
C LYS A 83 19.32 15.31 -0.15
N ALA A 84 20.63 15.58 -0.08
CA ALA A 84 21.57 15.36 -1.17
C ALA A 84 21.72 13.86 -1.49
N ASP A 85 21.90 13.02 -0.48
CA ASP A 85 22.00 11.56 -0.66
C ASP A 85 20.69 10.98 -1.20
N CYS A 86 19.55 11.47 -0.69
CA CYS A 86 18.24 11.07 -1.19
C CYS A 86 18.05 11.42 -2.67
N GLU A 87 18.51 12.62 -3.08
CA GLU A 87 18.45 13.06 -4.47
C GLU A 87 19.38 12.23 -5.37
N GLU A 88 20.55 11.83 -4.88
CA GLU A 88 21.44 10.90 -5.59
C GLU A 88 20.75 9.54 -5.80
N ILE A 89 20.11 9.02 -4.75
CA ILE A 89 19.40 7.73 -4.83
C ILE A 89 18.21 7.82 -5.77
N LEU A 90 17.43 8.90 -5.73
CA LEU A 90 16.20 9.08 -6.53
C LEU A 90 16.49 9.59 -7.95
N CYS A 91 17.64 10.20 -8.19
CA CYS A 91 18.04 10.89 -9.42
C CYS A 91 16.90 11.71 -10.07
N GLY A 92 16.18 12.52 -9.28
CA GLY A 92 15.07 13.34 -9.77
C GLY A 92 13.83 12.59 -10.31
N ARG A 93 13.74 11.27 -10.10
CA ARG A 93 12.61 10.44 -10.57
C ARG A 93 11.32 10.69 -9.79
N VAL A 94 11.44 11.07 -8.52
CA VAL A 94 10.29 11.30 -7.62
C VAL A 94 10.22 12.78 -7.28
N LYS A 95 9.26 13.49 -7.88
CA LYS A 95 9.00 14.92 -7.60
C LYS A 95 7.72 15.12 -6.79
N GLY A 96 6.85 14.11 -6.79
CA GLY A 96 5.67 14.08 -5.94
C GLY A 96 5.09 12.69 -5.79
N LEU A 97 4.01 12.58 -5.01
CA LEU A 97 3.32 11.32 -4.74
C LEU A 97 2.68 10.64 -5.96
N ARG A 98 2.61 11.33 -7.11
CA ARG A 98 2.10 10.75 -8.36
C ARG A 98 3.17 9.99 -9.14
N ASP A 99 4.44 10.20 -8.79
CA ASP A 99 5.59 9.55 -9.43
C ASP A 99 5.95 8.21 -8.78
N VAL A 100 5.26 7.86 -7.68
CA VAL A 100 5.37 6.57 -7.01
C VAL A 100 4.03 5.86 -7.00
N VAL A 101 4.06 4.53 -6.99
CA VAL A 101 2.87 3.67 -6.89
C VAL A 101 2.95 2.87 -5.60
N GLU A 102 1.86 2.86 -4.82
CA GLU A 102 1.76 2.04 -3.61
C GLU A 102 1.54 0.58 -3.97
N LEU A 103 2.41 -0.29 -3.46
CA LEU A 103 2.40 -1.71 -3.75
C LEU A 103 1.53 -2.48 -2.76
N LYS A 104 0.68 -3.35 -3.30
CA LYS A 104 -0.20 -4.24 -2.55
C LYS A 104 0.38 -5.65 -2.56
N PHE A 105 1.11 -5.95 -1.50
CA PHE A 105 1.61 -7.29 -1.23
C PHE A 105 0.57 -8.12 -0.48
N GLU A 106 0.43 -9.37 -0.89
CA GLU A 106 -0.32 -10.38 -0.16
C GLU A 106 0.59 -11.06 0.86
N VAL A 107 0.08 -11.26 2.07
CA VAL A 107 0.84 -11.80 3.21
C VAL A 107 0.51 -13.27 3.39
N ASP A 108 1.55 -14.07 3.57
CA ASP A 108 1.46 -15.49 3.91
C ASP A 108 1.05 -15.67 5.37
N THR A 109 -0.27 -15.71 5.61
CA THR A 109 -0.85 -15.88 6.94
C THR A 109 -0.70 -17.30 7.49
N GLU A 110 -0.51 -18.32 6.64
CA GLU A 110 -0.38 -19.72 7.06
C GLU A 110 0.96 -19.97 7.77
N ARG A 111 2.02 -19.28 7.32
CA ARG A 111 3.36 -19.44 7.87
C ARG A 111 3.64 -18.59 9.10
N GLU A 112 2.88 -17.53 9.33
CA GLU A 112 2.89 -16.76 10.59
C GLU A 112 2.37 -17.59 11.78
N ALA A 113 1.51 -18.59 11.53
CA ALA A 113 0.93 -19.44 12.56
C ALA A 113 1.87 -20.54 13.08
N HIS A 114 2.89 -20.94 12.29
CA HIS A 114 3.85 -21.98 12.66
C HIS A 114 5.30 -21.47 12.52
N PRO A 115 5.88 -20.85 13.57
CA PRO A 115 7.28 -20.45 13.59
C PRO A 115 8.16 -21.69 13.75
N ALA A 116 8.29 -22.48 12.68
CA ALA A 116 9.22 -23.59 12.62
C ALA A 116 10.64 -23.04 12.52
N SER A 117 11.33 -23.07 13.67
CA SER A 117 12.78 -22.89 13.85
C SER A 117 13.26 -21.46 14.08
N GLY A 118 13.56 -21.17 15.35
CA GLY A 118 14.62 -20.23 15.73
C GLY A 118 14.26 -18.76 15.67
N LYS A 119 14.47 -18.07 16.79
CA LYS A 119 14.44 -16.61 16.94
C LYS A 119 15.06 -15.91 15.72
N GLN A 120 14.38 -14.85 15.26
CA GLN A 120 14.79 -13.85 14.25
C GLN A 120 14.25 -14.05 12.83
N ASP A 121 12.96 -13.81 12.63
CA ASP A 121 12.52 -12.71 11.76
C ASP A 121 11.01 -12.53 11.90
N LYS A 122 10.58 -11.47 12.60
CA LYS A 122 9.16 -11.04 12.64
C LYS A 122 8.81 -10.32 11.33
N ARG A 123 9.22 -10.90 10.21
CA ARG A 123 9.12 -10.26 8.90
C ARG A 123 7.93 -10.85 8.17
N GLU A 124 7.01 -9.97 7.76
CA GLU A 124 5.88 -10.37 6.92
C GLU A 124 6.40 -11.12 5.69
N GLY A 125 5.93 -12.35 5.49
CA GLY A 125 6.20 -13.12 4.29
C GLY A 125 5.28 -12.66 3.17
N TRP A 126 5.83 -12.13 2.09
CA TRP A 126 5.03 -11.76 0.92
C TRP A 126 4.94 -12.91 -0.08
N ILE A 127 3.74 -13.16 -0.59
CA ILE A 127 3.47 -14.22 -1.56
C ILE A 127 2.78 -13.67 -2.80
N CYS A 128 2.94 -14.38 -3.91
CA CYS A 128 2.18 -14.11 -5.13
C CYS A 128 0.76 -14.69 -4.99
N PRO A 129 -0.32 -13.91 -5.20
CA PRO A 129 -1.71 -14.38 -5.20
C PRO A 129 -1.99 -15.61 -6.08
N VAL A 130 -1.29 -15.70 -7.21
CA VAL A 130 -1.59 -16.68 -8.26
C VAL A 130 -0.76 -17.94 -8.08
N THR A 131 0.53 -17.78 -7.75
CA THR A 131 1.47 -18.91 -7.70
C THR A 131 1.73 -19.40 -6.29
N ALA A 132 1.26 -18.68 -5.26
CA ALA A 132 1.59 -18.87 -3.85
C ALA A 132 3.10 -18.92 -3.55
N LYS A 133 3.96 -18.55 -4.51
CA LYS A 133 5.41 -18.48 -4.33
C LYS A 133 5.77 -17.26 -3.50
N ARG A 134 6.72 -17.42 -2.59
CA ARG A 134 7.28 -16.31 -1.80
C ARG A 134 7.97 -15.30 -2.73
N LEU A 135 7.53 -14.05 -2.67
CA LEU A 135 8.15 -12.93 -3.36
C LEU A 135 9.42 -12.52 -2.63
N GLY A 136 10.47 -12.15 -3.38
CA GLY A 136 11.76 -11.84 -2.80
C GLY A 136 12.90 -11.88 -3.82
N PRO A 137 14.17 -11.88 -3.37
CA PRO A 137 15.34 -11.79 -4.24
C PRO A 137 15.49 -13.00 -5.20
N ASN A 138 14.91 -14.14 -4.83
CA ASN A 138 14.99 -15.37 -5.63
C ASN A 138 13.90 -15.46 -6.71
N VAL A 139 12.85 -14.65 -6.62
CA VAL A 139 11.69 -14.71 -7.51
C VAL A 139 11.53 -13.37 -8.20
N LYS A 140 11.66 -13.36 -9.52
CA LYS A 140 11.38 -12.17 -10.30
C LYS A 140 9.92 -11.77 -10.12
N SER A 141 9.74 -10.58 -9.58
CA SER A 141 8.45 -10.06 -9.17
C SER A 141 8.15 -8.81 -9.99
N VAL A 142 6.88 -8.61 -10.33
CA VAL A 142 6.39 -7.47 -11.10
C VAL A 142 5.19 -6.87 -10.40
N TYR A 143 4.94 -5.58 -10.58
CA TYR A 143 3.67 -4.97 -10.22
C TYR A 143 3.00 -4.34 -11.41
N LEU A 144 1.68 -4.17 -11.30
CA LEU A 144 0.85 -3.62 -12.36
C LEU A 144 0.48 -2.17 -12.04
N VAL A 145 0.65 -1.28 -13.02
CA VAL A 145 0.17 0.10 -12.95
C VAL A 145 -1.15 0.18 -13.72
N PRO A 146 -2.22 0.80 -13.17
CA PRO A 146 -2.23 1.71 -12.02
C PRO A 146 -2.55 1.07 -10.65
N CYS A 147 -2.91 -0.21 -10.59
CA CYS A 147 -3.53 -0.81 -9.40
C CYS A 147 -2.58 -1.10 -8.22
N GLY A 148 -1.29 -1.30 -8.51
CA GLY A 148 -0.23 -1.56 -7.53
C GLY A 148 -0.14 -3.01 -7.03
N HIS A 149 -0.93 -3.94 -7.56
CA HIS A 149 -0.87 -5.35 -7.17
C HIS A 149 0.42 -6.02 -7.65
N VAL A 150 1.00 -6.87 -6.79
CA VAL A 150 2.29 -7.51 -7.03
C VAL A 150 2.10 -8.99 -7.37
N PHE A 151 2.81 -9.46 -8.40
CA PHE A 151 2.78 -10.83 -8.90
C PHE A 151 4.19 -11.35 -9.17
N SER A 152 4.34 -12.66 -9.33
CA SER A 152 5.54 -13.21 -9.97
C SER A 152 5.51 -12.93 -11.48
N GLU A 153 6.67 -12.65 -12.07
CA GLU A 153 6.80 -12.41 -13.52
C GLU A 153 6.24 -13.60 -14.34
N GLU A 154 6.48 -14.83 -13.84
CA GLU A 154 5.99 -16.06 -14.43
C GLU A 154 4.46 -16.09 -14.54
N ALA A 155 3.75 -15.63 -13.49
CA ALA A 155 2.29 -15.61 -13.48
C ALA A 155 1.71 -14.70 -14.57
N ILE A 156 2.24 -13.47 -14.67
CA ILE A 156 1.79 -12.51 -15.68
C ILE A 156 2.11 -13.00 -17.09
N ARG A 157 3.31 -13.57 -17.30
CA ARG A 157 3.74 -14.09 -18.60
C ARG A 157 2.89 -15.27 -19.09
N GLN A 158 2.45 -16.14 -18.20
CA GLN A 158 1.66 -17.32 -18.56
C GLN A 158 0.20 -16.97 -18.84
N LEU A 159 -0.38 -16.07 -18.04
CA LEU A 159 -1.81 -15.76 -18.14
C LEU A 159 -2.14 -14.78 -19.27
N LYS A 160 -1.16 -13.97 -19.74
CA LYS A 160 -1.31 -13.01 -20.86
C LYS A 160 -2.64 -12.25 -20.83
N GLY A 161 -3.03 -11.77 -19.65
CA GLY A 161 -4.22 -10.97 -19.47
C GLY A 161 -3.94 -9.48 -19.70
N ASP A 162 -5.01 -8.74 -20.02
CA ASP A 162 -5.00 -7.26 -20.11
C ASP A 162 -5.65 -6.61 -18.87
N LYS A 163 -5.96 -7.42 -17.84
CA LYS A 163 -6.64 -7.02 -16.61
C LYS A 163 -5.98 -7.64 -15.39
N CYS A 164 -5.92 -6.89 -14.30
CA CYS A 164 -5.34 -7.34 -13.04
C CYS A 164 -6.16 -8.48 -12.43
N LEU A 165 -5.50 -9.54 -11.97
CA LEU A 165 -6.15 -10.75 -11.46
C LEU A 165 -6.74 -10.60 -10.04
N GLN A 166 -6.44 -9.50 -9.35
CA GLN A 166 -6.97 -9.22 -8.00
C GLN A 166 -8.09 -8.17 -8.00
N CYS A 167 -8.11 -7.24 -8.98
CA CYS A 167 -9.07 -6.14 -8.98
C CYS A 167 -9.67 -5.81 -10.35
N ASP A 168 -9.41 -6.63 -11.37
CA ASP A 168 -9.90 -6.50 -12.74
C ASP A 168 -9.55 -5.18 -13.44
N GLU A 169 -8.63 -4.39 -12.87
CA GLU A 169 -8.23 -3.11 -13.42
C GLU A 169 -7.39 -3.32 -14.69
N PRO A 170 -7.74 -2.67 -15.82
CA PRO A 170 -7.04 -2.87 -17.08
C PRO A 170 -5.63 -2.30 -17.02
N TYR A 171 -4.68 -2.99 -17.64
CA TYR A 171 -3.30 -2.54 -17.79
C TYR A 171 -2.78 -2.88 -19.18
N THR A 172 -1.71 -2.21 -19.59
CA THR A 172 -1.01 -2.51 -20.86
C THR A 172 0.31 -3.23 -20.57
N ALA A 173 0.88 -3.93 -21.55
CA ALA A 173 2.16 -4.62 -21.38
C ALA A 173 3.29 -3.71 -20.90
N ASP A 174 3.31 -2.44 -21.34
CA ASP A 174 4.26 -1.43 -20.89
C ASP A 174 4.09 -1.05 -19.40
N ASN A 175 2.91 -1.30 -18.82
CA ASN A 175 2.58 -1.01 -17.42
C ASN A 175 2.84 -2.18 -16.47
N VAL A 176 3.58 -3.19 -16.92
CA VAL A 176 4.13 -4.27 -16.09
C VAL A 176 5.54 -3.88 -15.67
N ILE A 177 5.75 -3.62 -14.39
CA ILE A 177 7.01 -3.08 -13.87
C ILE A 177 7.74 -4.12 -13.04
N PRO A 178 8.91 -4.60 -13.47
CA PRO A 178 9.78 -5.42 -12.65
C PRO A 178 10.20 -4.71 -11.36
N ILE A 179 10.11 -5.43 -10.24
CA ILE A 179 10.61 -4.98 -8.94
C ILE A 179 12.09 -5.29 -8.84
N LEU A 180 12.89 -4.29 -8.47
CA LEU A 180 14.33 -4.40 -8.25
C LEU A 180 15.08 -5.15 -9.36
N PRO A 181 14.91 -4.74 -10.65
CA PRO A 181 15.52 -5.43 -11.77
C PRO A 181 17.04 -5.56 -11.61
N THR A 182 17.56 -6.77 -11.84
CA THR A 182 18.99 -7.06 -11.75
C THR A 182 19.75 -6.72 -13.02
N LYS A 183 19.08 -6.72 -14.18
CA LYS A 183 19.67 -6.38 -15.47
C LYS A 183 19.59 -4.89 -15.72
N GLU A 184 20.70 -4.32 -16.20
CA GLU A 184 20.76 -2.92 -16.59
C GLU A 184 19.84 -2.60 -17.77
N ALA A 185 19.67 -3.54 -18.70
CA ALA A 185 18.75 -3.40 -19.82
C ALA A 185 17.30 -3.18 -19.37
N ASP A 186 16.84 -3.92 -18.35
CA ASP A 186 15.47 -3.78 -17.82
C ASP A 186 15.30 -2.41 -17.14
N LYS A 187 16.33 -1.93 -16.42
CA LYS A 187 16.34 -0.57 -15.83
C LYS A 187 16.25 0.51 -16.91
N GLN A 188 17.02 0.38 -17.99
CA GLN A 188 17.02 1.34 -19.10
C GLN A 188 15.64 1.40 -19.78
N GLN A 189 15.01 0.26 -20.03
CA GLN A 189 13.65 0.20 -20.58
C GLN A 189 12.62 0.91 -19.68
N LEU A 190 12.73 0.75 -18.36
CA LEU A 190 11.87 1.43 -17.40
C LEU A 190 12.09 2.95 -17.37
N ILE A 191 13.34 3.40 -17.50
CA ILE A 191 13.68 4.83 -17.60
C ILE A 191 13.09 5.41 -18.90
N GLU A 192 13.26 4.72 -20.03
CA GLU A 192 12.69 5.12 -21.32
C GLU A 192 11.16 5.21 -21.26
N ARG A 193 10.50 4.24 -20.61
CA ARG A 193 9.07 4.29 -20.34
C ARG A 193 8.70 5.54 -19.54
N GLY A 194 9.45 5.85 -18.48
CA GLY A 194 9.25 7.07 -17.70
C GLY A 194 9.33 8.35 -18.55
N HIS A 195 10.29 8.41 -19.47
CA HIS A 195 10.44 9.53 -20.39
C HIS A 195 9.25 9.65 -21.37
N LYS A 196 8.80 8.53 -21.95
CA LYS A 196 7.60 8.49 -22.81
C LYS A 196 6.34 8.96 -22.08
N LEU A 197 6.15 8.56 -20.83
CA LEU A 197 5.02 9.01 -20.02
C LEU A 197 5.11 10.51 -19.72
N ALA A 198 6.30 11.02 -19.40
CA ALA A 198 6.52 12.44 -19.16
C ALA A 198 6.21 13.30 -20.40
N GLU A 199 6.59 12.85 -21.60
CA GLU A 199 6.25 13.49 -22.88
C GLU A 199 4.74 13.53 -23.13
N GLN A 200 4.02 12.50 -22.69
CA GLN A 200 2.55 12.43 -22.73
C GLN A 200 1.88 13.25 -21.61
N GLY A 201 2.66 13.85 -20.70
CA GLY A 201 2.17 14.58 -19.53
C GLY A 201 1.58 13.69 -18.44
N LEU A 202 1.97 12.42 -18.40
CA LEU A 202 1.60 11.44 -17.38
C LEU A 202 2.78 11.18 -16.44
N THR A 203 2.47 10.88 -15.19
CA THR A 203 3.43 10.41 -14.19
C THR A 203 3.45 8.87 -14.17
N HIS A 204 4.36 8.29 -13.38
CA HIS A 204 4.47 6.84 -13.23
C HIS A 204 3.15 6.16 -12.84
N SER A 205 2.34 6.80 -11.99
CA SER A 205 0.98 6.34 -11.62
C SER A 205 -0.08 6.47 -12.74
N LEU A 206 0.29 6.82 -13.97
CA LEU A 206 -0.61 7.17 -15.09
C LEU A 206 -1.54 8.36 -14.78
N LYS A 207 -1.18 9.17 -13.78
CA LYS A 207 -1.91 10.40 -13.41
C LYS A 207 -1.33 11.58 -14.17
N LYS A 208 -2.13 12.61 -14.43
CA LYS A 208 -1.65 13.82 -15.10
C LYS A 208 -0.57 14.52 -14.27
N ALA A 209 0.52 14.90 -14.93
CA ALA A 209 1.61 15.65 -14.32
C ALA A 209 1.14 17.05 -13.86
N PRO A 210 1.61 17.54 -12.69
CA PRO A 210 1.32 18.91 -12.28
C PRO A 210 1.92 19.89 -13.29
N GLY A 211 1.11 20.85 -13.77
CA GLY A 211 1.56 21.86 -14.74
C GLY A 211 1.36 21.52 -16.22
N SER A 212 0.84 20.33 -16.56
CA SER A 212 0.47 20.00 -17.95
C SER A 212 -0.76 20.82 -18.39
N LYS A 213 -0.53 22.05 -18.87
CA LYS A 213 -1.56 22.83 -19.57
C LYS A 213 -2.05 22.02 -20.76
N LYS A 214 -3.37 21.87 -20.89
CA LYS A 214 -4.08 21.16 -21.96
C LYS A 214 -3.62 21.65 -23.35
N ARG A 215 -2.55 21.08 -23.90
CA ARG A 215 -2.17 21.29 -25.28
C ARG A 215 -2.92 20.24 -26.10
N LYS A 216 -4.08 20.66 -26.62
CA LYS A 216 -4.78 19.93 -27.68
C LYS A 216 -3.82 19.86 -28.87
N LYS A 217 -3.18 18.70 -29.09
CA LYS A 217 -2.50 18.39 -30.35
C LYS A 217 -2.78 16.93 -30.72
N ASN A 218 -3.66 16.81 -31.70
CA ASN A 218 -3.93 15.72 -32.64
C ASN A 218 -4.30 14.34 -32.09
N ALA A 219 -5.61 14.16 -31.91
CA ALA A 219 -6.27 12.92 -32.31
C ALA A 219 -6.36 12.91 -33.85
N ALA A 220 -5.89 11.83 -34.48
CA ALA A 220 -6.15 11.50 -35.87
C ALA A 220 -6.49 10.00 -35.95
N ASN A 221 -7.79 9.73 -35.78
CA ASN A 221 -8.65 8.61 -36.22
C ASN A 221 -9.71 8.45 -35.13
N GLY A 222 -11.00 8.75 -35.31
CA GLY A 222 -11.78 8.72 -36.54
C GLY A 222 -12.81 7.61 -36.40
N ASP A 223 -13.85 7.84 -35.59
CA ASP A 223 -15.20 7.47 -35.99
C ASP A 223 -16.23 8.35 -35.27
N ALA A 224 -17.28 8.68 -35.99
CA ALA A 224 -18.23 9.74 -35.72
C ALA A 224 -19.60 9.19 -35.29
N THR A 225 -20.37 10.04 -34.60
CA THR A 225 -21.84 10.16 -34.44
C THR A 225 -22.12 10.57 -32.99
N ASP A 226 -22.94 11.55 -32.62
CA ASP A 226 -23.79 12.53 -33.29
C ASP A 226 -24.00 13.70 -32.27
N ALA A 227 -24.43 14.85 -32.80
CA ALA A 227 -24.79 16.15 -32.25
C ALA A 227 -25.57 16.20 -30.91
N GLY A 228 -25.62 17.33 -30.18
CA GLY A 228 -25.38 18.68 -30.66
C GLY A 228 -25.27 19.78 -29.59
N LYS A 229 -24.46 20.79 -29.98
CA LYS A 229 -24.77 22.22 -30.12
C LYS A 229 -25.14 23.08 -28.87
N LYS A 230 -24.14 23.89 -28.49
CA LYS A 230 -24.14 25.36 -28.22
C LYS A 230 -25.08 25.87 -27.10
N SER A 231 -24.72 26.79 -26.20
CA SER A 231 -23.81 27.95 -26.31
C SER A 231 -23.54 28.53 -24.91
N LYS A 232 -22.32 29.04 -24.68
CA LYS A 232 -22.05 30.12 -23.71
C LYS A 232 -22.34 31.48 -24.38
N PRO A 233 -22.47 32.56 -23.61
CA PRO A 233 -21.32 33.46 -23.49
C PRO A 233 -20.97 33.87 -22.04
N ALA A 234 -19.73 34.33 -21.88
CA ALA A 234 -19.18 35.04 -20.73
C ALA A 234 -19.85 36.44 -20.60
N GLU A 235 -19.85 37.18 -19.48
CA GLU A 235 -18.71 37.69 -18.70
C GLU A 235 -19.14 38.23 -17.31
N LYS A 236 -18.16 38.21 -16.39
CA LYS A 236 -17.75 39.19 -15.34
C LYS A 236 -18.73 39.82 -14.30
N SER A 237 -18.15 39.82 -13.08
CA SER A 237 -18.10 40.84 -12.03
C SER A 237 -19.21 40.98 -10.96
N SER A 238 -18.73 40.79 -9.72
CA SER A 238 -18.92 41.57 -8.48
C SER A 238 -20.21 41.53 -7.65
N SER A 239 -19.98 41.18 -6.38
CA SER A 239 -20.54 41.72 -5.12
C SER A 239 -22.03 41.59 -4.79
N ALA A 240 -22.29 40.79 -3.74
CA ALA A 240 -23.18 40.98 -2.59
C ALA A 240 -24.46 41.86 -2.76
N THR A 241 -25.64 41.28 -2.49
CA THR A 241 -26.40 41.37 -1.21
C THR A 241 -27.83 40.82 -1.43
N ALA A 242 -28.44 40.32 -0.36
CA ALA A 242 -29.72 39.61 -0.25
C ALA A 242 -30.95 40.23 -0.95
N SER A 243 -31.88 39.37 -1.43
CA SER A 243 -33.30 39.35 -1.00
C SER A 243 -34.14 38.24 -1.67
N ARG A 244 -34.63 37.34 -0.82
CA ARG A 244 -35.97 36.72 -0.74
C ARG A 244 -36.90 36.76 -1.97
N SER A 245 -37.39 35.58 -2.37
CA SER A 245 -38.83 35.39 -2.69
C SER A 245 -39.23 33.91 -2.57
N ASN A 246 -40.39 33.73 -1.96
CA ASN A 246 -40.99 32.48 -1.49
C ASN A 246 -41.60 31.66 -2.63
N THR A 247 -41.53 30.32 -2.51
CA THR A 247 -42.64 29.44 -2.92
C THR A 247 -42.76 28.30 -1.89
N SER A 248 -43.81 28.39 -1.09
CA SER A 248 -44.38 27.37 -0.20
C SER A 248 -45.31 26.44 -1.01
N THR A 249 -45.38 25.12 -0.81
CA THR A 249 -46.21 24.33 0.15
C THR A 249 -46.19 22.85 -0.31
N PRO A 250 -46.69 21.83 0.44
CA PRO A 250 -46.61 21.52 1.87
C PRO A 250 -46.05 20.10 2.15
N THR A 251 -45.68 19.85 3.41
CA THR A 251 -45.41 18.54 4.02
C THR A 251 -46.68 17.94 4.64
N PRO A 252 -46.68 16.61 4.91
CA PRO A 252 -47.11 16.08 6.20
C PRO A 252 -45.88 15.39 6.82
N GLY A 253 -45.35 15.85 7.95
CA GLY A 253 -45.92 15.61 9.26
C GLY A 253 -45.01 14.66 10.03
N GLY A 254 -44.04 15.21 10.76
CA GLY A 254 -43.09 14.46 11.58
C GLY A 254 -42.03 15.39 12.17
N SER A 255 -42.24 15.82 13.40
CA SER A 255 -41.42 16.79 14.13
C SER A 255 -39.96 16.36 14.33
N SER A 256 -39.01 17.07 13.73
CA SER A 256 -37.69 17.34 14.31
C SER A 256 -37.03 18.52 13.59
N GLY A 257 -36.78 19.59 14.33
CA GLY A 257 -36.35 20.88 13.80
C GLY A 257 -34.88 20.90 13.39
N ILE A 258 -34.58 20.53 12.15
CA ILE A 258 -33.27 20.77 11.52
C ILE A 258 -33.49 21.64 10.28
N LYS A 259 -33.09 22.91 10.35
CA LYS A 259 -33.29 23.92 9.28
C LYS A 259 -32.31 23.76 8.10
N ASN A 260 -31.27 22.95 8.27
CA ASN A 260 -30.25 22.71 7.25
C ASN A 260 -30.57 21.44 6.45
N ALA A 261 -30.83 21.59 5.15
CA ALA A 261 -31.24 20.50 4.26
C ALA A 261 -30.23 19.34 4.19
N ALA A 262 -28.93 19.64 4.17
CA ALA A 262 -27.89 18.62 4.16
C ALA A 262 -27.87 17.77 5.44
N THR A 263 -28.12 18.41 6.58
CA THR A 263 -28.17 17.74 7.89
C THR A 263 -29.46 16.93 8.05
N ALA A 264 -30.58 17.40 7.49
CA ALA A 264 -31.83 16.65 7.44
C ALA A 264 -31.71 15.36 6.61
N LEU A 265 -31.04 15.43 5.44
CA LEU A 265 -30.81 14.24 4.61
C LEU A 265 -29.88 13.22 5.29
N LEU A 266 -28.83 13.69 5.96
CA LEU A 266 -27.91 12.82 6.69
C LEU A 266 -28.63 12.13 7.87
N THR A 267 -29.43 12.86 8.62
CA THR A 267 -30.19 12.30 9.76
C THR A 267 -31.27 11.33 9.30
N GLN A 268 -31.94 11.59 8.18
CA GLN A 268 -32.87 10.66 7.56
C GLN A 268 -32.18 9.34 7.17
N ARG A 269 -31.01 9.42 6.53
CA ARG A 269 -30.24 8.24 6.12
C ARG A 269 -29.77 7.39 7.30
N VAL A 270 -29.32 8.04 8.39
CA VAL A 270 -28.90 7.36 9.62
C VAL A 270 -30.07 6.67 10.31
N LEU A 271 -31.24 7.32 10.36
CA LEU A 271 -32.45 6.72 10.94
C LEU A 271 -32.96 5.53 10.13
N GLU A 272 -32.85 5.60 8.81
CA GLU A 272 -33.19 4.48 7.92
C GLU A 272 -32.25 3.30 8.14
N GLU A 273 -30.93 3.52 8.24
CA GLU A 273 -29.94 2.49 8.51
C GLU A 273 -30.14 1.82 9.89
N GLU A 274 -30.45 2.60 10.93
CA GLU A 274 -30.80 2.07 12.26
C GLU A 274 -32.07 1.23 12.23
N ASN A 275 -33.08 1.66 11.48
CA ASN A 275 -34.33 0.91 11.33
C ASN A 275 -34.12 -0.38 10.54
N GLU A 276 -33.27 -0.39 9.52
CA GLU A 276 -32.86 -1.60 8.81
C GLU A 276 -32.08 -2.55 9.72
N LYS A 277 -31.16 -2.05 10.55
CA LYS A 277 -30.45 -2.86 11.55
C LYS A 277 -31.42 -3.46 12.57
N LYS A 278 -32.40 -2.69 13.06
CA LYS A 278 -33.45 -3.19 13.96
C LYS A 278 -34.35 -4.21 13.27
N LYS A 279 -34.73 -4.01 12.01
CA LYS A 279 -35.48 -5.00 11.21
C LYS A 279 -34.66 -6.27 10.99
N ARG A 280 -33.37 -6.17 10.66
CA ARG A 280 -32.45 -7.31 10.55
C ARG A 280 -32.35 -8.08 11.87
N ARG A 281 -32.21 -7.39 13.01
CA ARG A 281 -32.23 -8.01 14.35
C ARG A 281 -33.56 -8.70 14.69
N LYS A 282 -34.69 -8.16 14.22
CA LYS A 282 -36.03 -8.77 14.40
C LYS A 282 -36.29 -9.94 13.44
N MET A 283 -35.76 -9.89 12.22
CA MET A 283 -35.88 -10.93 11.19
C MET A 283 -34.91 -12.10 11.43
N LEU A 284 -33.75 -11.82 12.04
CA LEU A 284 -32.90 -12.82 12.71
C LEU A 284 -33.51 -13.23 14.07
N GLY A 285 -34.84 -13.29 14.11
CA GLY A 285 -35.64 -13.60 15.28
C GLY A 285 -34.95 -14.70 16.08
N THR A 286 -34.75 -14.39 17.36
CA THR A 286 -34.37 -15.32 18.42
C THR A 286 -35.01 -16.67 18.14
N SER A 287 -34.26 -17.58 17.52
CA SER A 287 -34.74 -18.93 17.34
C SER A 287 -35.05 -19.47 18.72
N ASP A 288 -36.20 -20.10 18.91
CA ASP A 288 -36.59 -20.67 20.20
C ASP A 288 -35.47 -21.56 20.77
N ASN A 289 -34.72 -22.20 19.88
CA ASN A 289 -33.52 -23.02 20.08
C ASN A 289 -32.36 -22.29 20.79
N ILE A 290 -32.19 -20.98 20.57
CA ILE A 290 -31.17 -20.14 21.22
C ILE A 290 -31.73 -19.56 22.52
N SER A 291 -33.04 -19.29 22.58
CA SER A 291 -33.70 -18.82 23.81
C SER A 291 -33.83 -19.90 24.89
N SER A 292 -33.84 -21.18 24.50
CA SER A 292 -33.83 -22.32 25.43
C SER A 292 -32.44 -22.64 25.99
N LEU A 293 -31.37 -22.13 25.37
CA LEU A 293 -29.99 -22.28 25.86
C LEU A 293 -29.63 -21.30 26.97
N PHE A 294 -30.39 -20.21 27.14
CA PHE A 294 -30.18 -19.23 28.20
C PHE A 294 -31.38 -19.25 29.14
N THR A 295 -31.19 -19.77 30.35
CA THR A 295 -32.20 -19.73 31.41
C THR A 295 -32.59 -18.29 31.67
N LYS A 296 -33.85 -17.96 31.37
CA LYS A 296 -34.44 -16.67 31.72
C LYS A 296 -34.65 -16.66 33.23
N GLU A 297 -33.90 -15.85 33.97
CA GLU A 297 -34.09 -15.67 35.41
C GLU A 297 -35.53 -15.22 35.68
N SER A 298 -36.34 -16.12 36.22
CA SER A 298 -37.53 -15.77 36.96
C SER A 298 -37.09 -15.27 38.32
N LYS A 299 -37.48 -14.03 38.65
CA LYS A 299 -37.52 -13.57 40.05
C LYS A 299 -38.24 -14.62 40.89
N ASP A 300 -37.60 -14.99 41.99
CA ASP A 300 -38.11 -15.87 43.06
C ASP A 300 -37.95 -17.39 42.82
N ALA A 301 -36.78 -17.93 43.22
CA ALA A 301 -36.66 -19.04 44.18
C ALA A 301 -35.22 -19.62 44.21
N HIS A 302 -34.60 -19.55 45.40
CA HIS A 302 -33.45 -20.34 45.87
C HIS A 302 -32.37 -20.78 44.87
N ALA A 303 -31.31 -19.97 44.78
CA ALA A 303 -30.04 -20.31 44.14
C ALA A 303 -29.41 -21.58 44.76
N LYS A 304 -29.51 -22.71 44.05
CA LYS A 304 -28.52 -23.79 44.13
C LYS A 304 -27.64 -23.65 42.91
N ASN A 305 -26.38 -23.33 43.16
CA ASN A 305 -25.34 -23.07 42.18
C ASN A 305 -25.14 -24.31 41.28
N THR A 306 -25.70 -24.30 40.07
CA THR A 306 -25.61 -25.40 39.09
C THR A 306 -24.49 -25.20 38.08
N ASP A 307 -23.58 -24.26 38.30
CA ASP A 307 -22.44 -24.06 37.42
C ASP A 307 -21.45 -25.23 37.57
N PHE A 308 -21.45 -26.11 36.56
CA PHE A 308 -20.60 -27.30 36.47
C PHE A 308 -19.15 -26.94 36.15
N MET A 309 -18.88 -25.72 35.63
CA MET A 309 -17.56 -25.32 35.13
C MET A 309 -16.69 -24.59 36.17
N THR A 310 -17.26 -24.21 37.33
CA THR A 310 -16.54 -23.54 38.44
C THR A 310 -16.35 -24.41 39.69
N ARG A 311 -16.77 -25.68 39.67
CA ARG A 311 -16.50 -26.62 40.78
C ARG A 311 -15.04 -27.07 40.74
N GLY A 312 -14.18 -26.30 41.41
CA GLY A 312 -12.86 -26.77 41.85
C GLY A 312 -13.01 -28.05 42.67
N PHE A 313 -12.09 -29.00 42.50
CA PHE A 313 -12.08 -30.27 43.24
C PHE A 313 -12.08 -30.01 44.76
N SER A 314 -13.14 -30.45 45.44
CA SER A 314 -13.15 -30.56 46.90
C SER A 314 -12.69 -31.96 47.28
N LEU A 315 -11.53 -32.05 47.94
CA LEU A 315 -11.01 -33.29 48.50
C LEU A 315 -11.85 -33.67 49.73
N PRO A 316 -12.40 -34.90 49.81
CA PRO A 316 -13.17 -35.33 50.98
C PRO A 316 -12.26 -35.45 52.21
N ALA A 317 -12.69 -34.85 53.32
CA ALA A 317 -11.98 -34.78 54.61
C ALA A 317 -11.86 -36.11 55.39
N ALA A 318 -11.89 -37.26 54.69
CA ALA A 318 -11.70 -38.59 55.27
C ALA A 318 -10.34 -39.23 54.92
N ALA A 319 -9.48 -38.55 54.14
CA ALA A 319 -8.13 -39.01 53.81
C ALA A 319 -7.06 -38.44 54.76
N ARG A 320 -7.33 -38.44 56.06
CA ARG A 320 -6.31 -38.27 57.12
C ARG A 320 -6.48 -39.38 58.15
N LYS A 321 -5.84 -40.51 57.87
CA LYS A 321 -5.28 -41.43 58.86
C LYS A 321 -4.08 -42.11 58.25
#